data_AF-A0A378N689-F1
#
_entry.id   AF-A0A378N689-F1
#
_cell.length_a   1.000
_cell.length_b   1.000
_cell.length_c   1.000
_cell.angle_alpha   90.00
_cell.angle_beta   90.00
_cell.angle_gamma   90.00
#
_symmetry.space_group_name_H-M   'P 1'
#
loop_
_entity.id
_entity.type
_entity.pdbx_description
1 polymer ?
#
loop_
_entity_poly.entity_id
_entity_poly.type
_entity_poly.pdbx_seq_one_letter_code
_entity_poly.pdbx_strand_id
1 'polypeptide(L)'
;MSINVSEIVLHQLQKTEGENPELNTFLRENLLAISPEVDQMMLQLHQAYQSKAKAYGIFKPESVFAQQLNRLLEQETDFLPFSHSCAKMLAAELIKYPFADGGTFILCRYTFLATEYLFIALIDSRNSMLVDEQLEIKRTQYLEIAQYDIACRINLTELKLDATSNRYLTFVKGRVGVKLPISLWIF
;
A
#
# COMPACT_ATOMS: atom_id res chain seq x y z
N MET A 1 -3.10 -14.41 16.63
CA MET A 1 -2.31 -13.19 16.92
C MET A 1 -3.09 -12.00 16.38
N SER A 2 -3.27 -10.94 17.15
CA SER A 2 -4.01 -9.74 16.72
C SER A 2 -3.08 -8.71 16.08
N ILE A 3 -3.63 -7.98 15.11
CA ILE A 3 -3.06 -6.73 14.60
C ILE A 3 -3.79 -5.59 15.30
N ASN A 4 -3.13 -4.46 15.51
CA ASN A 4 -3.78 -3.24 16.00
C ASN A 4 -3.54 -2.13 14.99
N VAL A 5 -4.58 -1.76 14.24
CA VAL A 5 -4.50 -0.65 13.28
C VAL A 5 -4.59 0.67 14.03
N SER A 6 -3.63 1.56 13.79
CA SER A 6 -3.59 2.89 14.39
C SER A 6 -4.16 3.95 13.44
N GLU A 7 -3.78 3.89 12.16
CA GLU A 7 -4.23 4.83 11.13
C GLU A 7 -4.31 4.08 9.80
N ILE A 8 -5.38 4.30 9.02
CA ILE A 8 -5.53 3.68 7.71
C ILE A 8 -6.32 4.57 6.75
N VAL A 9 -5.92 4.54 5.50
CA VAL A 9 -6.61 5.22 4.41
C VAL A 9 -6.47 4.42 3.11
N LEU A 10 -7.56 4.40 2.35
CA LEU A 10 -7.64 3.81 1.02
C LEU A 10 -7.87 4.92 0.02
N HIS A 11 -7.03 4.97 -1.01
CA HIS A 11 -7.16 5.85 -2.17
C HIS A 11 -7.38 4.99 -3.42
N GLN A 12 -7.91 5.60 -4.48
CA GLN A 12 -8.03 4.92 -5.77
C GLN A 12 -7.09 5.56 -6.78
N LEU A 13 -6.30 4.75 -7.46
CA LEU A 13 -5.53 5.14 -8.64
C LEU A 13 -6.24 4.55 -9.85
N GLN A 14 -6.58 5.38 -10.83
CA GLN A 14 -7.29 4.94 -12.02
C GLN A 14 -6.62 5.50 -13.26
N LYS A 15 -6.26 4.60 -14.16
CA LYS A 15 -5.76 4.98 -15.48
C LYS A 15 -6.91 5.37 -16.39
N THR A 16 -6.77 6.47 -17.10
CA THR A 16 -7.71 6.85 -18.15
C THR A 16 -7.44 6.05 -19.41
N GLU A 17 -8.52 5.64 -20.08
CA GLU A 17 -8.45 5.03 -21.41
C GLU A 17 -8.39 6.15 -22.47
N GLY A 18 -7.46 6.07 -23.43
CA GLY A 18 -7.33 7.08 -24.50
C GLY A 18 -5.94 7.12 -25.14
N GLU A 19 -5.74 8.05 -26.09
CA GLU A 19 -4.47 8.23 -26.82
C GLU A 19 -3.31 8.69 -25.91
N ASN A 20 -3.62 9.43 -24.83
CA ASN A 20 -2.66 9.85 -23.81
C ASN A 20 -3.16 9.37 -22.43
N PRO A 21 -2.80 8.14 -22.00
CA PRO A 21 -3.22 7.63 -20.71
C PRO A 21 -2.63 8.50 -19.58
N GLU A 22 -3.47 8.89 -18.64
CA GLU A 22 -3.09 9.57 -17.40
C GLU A 22 -3.47 8.69 -16.21
N LEU A 23 -2.75 8.81 -15.09
CA LEU A 23 -3.07 8.08 -13.86
C LEU A 23 -3.63 9.05 -12.82
N ASN A 24 -4.95 9.04 -12.69
CA ASN A 24 -5.69 9.91 -11.77
C ASN A 24 -5.70 9.32 -10.36
N THR A 25 -5.55 10.18 -9.35
CA THR A 25 -5.67 9.81 -7.94
C THR A 25 -6.98 10.33 -7.36
N PHE A 26 -7.87 9.44 -6.94
CA PHE A 26 -9.03 9.77 -6.11
C PHE A 26 -8.64 9.59 -4.66
N LEU A 27 -8.41 10.72 -4.00
CA LEU A 27 -7.96 10.78 -2.62
C LEU A 27 -9.17 10.84 -1.71
N ARG A 28 -9.02 10.22 -0.54
CA ARG A 28 -10.04 10.23 0.49
C ARG A 28 -9.79 11.43 1.39
N GLU A 29 -10.85 12.14 1.78
CA GLU A 29 -10.78 13.36 2.61
C GLU A 29 -10.69 13.07 4.13
N ASN A 30 -10.87 11.83 4.54
CA ASN A 30 -10.84 11.42 5.95
C ASN A 30 -10.18 10.05 6.10
N LEU A 31 -9.64 9.74 7.27
CA LEU A 31 -9.19 8.38 7.58
C LEU A 31 -10.36 7.39 7.61
N LEU A 32 -10.06 6.10 7.49
CA LEU A 32 -11.02 5.05 7.78
C LEU A 32 -11.25 4.97 9.30
N ALA A 33 -12.51 4.81 9.70
CA ALA A 33 -12.82 4.43 11.07
C ALA A 33 -12.26 3.02 11.34
N ILE A 34 -11.56 2.85 12.45
CA ILE A 34 -11.01 1.56 12.84
C ILE A 34 -12.16 0.71 13.37
N SER A 35 -12.53 -0.31 12.59
CA SER A 35 -13.54 -1.29 12.92
C SER A 35 -12.92 -2.69 12.98
N PRO A 36 -13.61 -3.68 13.56
CA PRO A 36 -13.16 -5.07 13.54
C PRO A 36 -12.88 -5.59 12.12
N GLU A 37 -13.64 -5.13 11.12
CA GLU A 37 -13.45 -5.49 9.72
C GLU A 37 -12.16 -4.91 9.14
N VAL A 38 -11.79 -3.68 9.55
CA VAL A 38 -10.51 -3.06 9.15
C VAL A 38 -9.33 -3.80 9.76
N ASP A 39 -9.40 -4.15 11.04
CA ASP A 39 -8.37 -4.97 11.69
C ASP A 39 -8.26 -6.36 11.03
N GLN A 40 -9.40 -7.00 10.72
CA GLN A 40 -9.41 -8.28 10.03
C GLN A 40 -8.80 -8.19 8.62
N MET A 41 -9.16 -7.17 7.84
CA MET A 41 -8.59 -6.93 6.51
C MET A 41 -7.07 -6.75 6.61
N MET A 42 -6.60 -5.92 7.55
CA MET A 42 -5.16 -5.70 7.74
C MET A 42 -4.43 -6.94 8.25
N LEU A 43 -5.05 -7.77 9.08
CA LEU A 43 -4.48 -9.05 9.49
C LEU A 43 -4.28 -9.99 8.30
N GLN A 44 -5.28 -10.09 7.40
CA GLN A 44 -5.18 -10.90 6.19
C GLN A 44 -4.09 -10.37 5.25
N LEU A 45 -4.03 -9.05 5.04
CA LEU A 45 -2.96 -8.41 4.26
C LEU A 45 -1.58 -8.68 4.88
N HIS A 46 -1.44 -8.55 6.19
CA HIS A 46 -0.18 -8.86 6.87
C HIS A 46 0.24 -10.31 6.65
N GLN A 47 -0.67 -11.27 6.84
CA GLN A 47 -0.39 -12.71 6.67
C GLN A 47 -0.03 -13.06 5.22
N ALA A 48 -0.80 -12.57 4.26
CA ALA A 48 -0.52 -12.75 2.84
C ALA A 48 0.85 -12.17 2.49
N TYR A 49 1.17 -10.95 2.95
CA TYR A 49 2.49 -10.35 2.77
C TYR A 49 3.62 -11.19 3.41
N GLN A 50 3.41 -11.78 4.58
CA GLN A 50 4.40 -12.63 5.26
C GLN A 50 4.76 -13.89 4.47
N SER A 51 3.80 -14.50 3.79
CA SER A 51 4.02 -15.73 2.99
C SER A 51 4.80 -15.52 1.68
N LYS A 52 5.02 -14.27 1.25
CA LYS A 52 5.64 -13.98 -0.06
C LYS A 52 7.17 -13.88 0.01
N ALA A 53 7.78 -14.18 -1.13
CA ALA A 53 9.13 -13.76 -1.55
C ALA A 53 9.44 -12.29 -1.25
N LYS A 54 10.27 -11.95 -0.26
CA LYS A 54 10.66 -10.56 0.03
C LYS A 54 12.05 -10.21 -0.50
N ALA A 55 12.24 -8.95 -0.83
CA ALA A 55 13.55 -8.32 -0.92
C ALA A 55 13.65 -7.21 0.14
N TYR A 56 14.88 -6.86 0.49
CA TYR A 56 15.20 -5.79 1.43
C TYR A 56 15.66 -4.55 0.67
N GLY A 57 15.39 -3.38 1.23
CA GLY A 57 15.81 -2.11 0.69
C GLY A 57 16.17 -1.12 1.78
N ILE A 58 16.79 -0.03 1.36
CA ILE A 58 17.06 1.15 2.19
C ILE A 58 16.67 2.40 1.40
N PHE A 59 16.26 3.44 2.10
CA PHE A 59 16.07 4.74 1.50
C PHE A 59 17.40 5.30 1.04
N LYS A 60 17.41 5.88 -0.17
CA LYS A 60 18.52 6.74 -0.58
C LYS A 60 18.42 8.09 0.13
N PRO A 61 19.55 8.78 0.38
CA PRO A 61 19.55 10.10 1.01
C PRO A 61 18.62 11.12 0.33
N GLU A 62 18.49 11.05 -0.99
CA GLU A 62 17.66 11.92 -1.82
C GLU A 62 16.17 11.50 -1.91
N SER A 63 15.74 10.46 -1.19
CA SER A 63 14.37 9.97 -1.26
C SER A 63 13.38 10.98 -0.66
N VAL A 64 12.52 11.54 -1.51
CA VAL A 64 11.43 12.44 -1.11
C VAL A 64 10.44 11.73 -0.18
N PHE A 65 10.11 10.46 -0.48
CA PHE A 65 9.27 9.65 0.41
C PHE A 65 9.86 9.55 1.82
N ALA A 66 11.16 9.25 1.93
CA ALA A 66 11.83 9.13 3.22
C ALA A 66 11.80 10.44 4.02
N GLN A 67 11.99 11.58 3.35
CA GLN A 67 11.86 12.90 3.96
C GLN A 67 10.44 13.14 4.48
N GLN A 68 9.41 12.84 3.68
CA GLN A 68 8.01 12.96 4.10
C GLN A 68 7.66 12.02 5.27
N LEU A 69 8.20 10.80 5.26
CA LEU A 69 8.03 9.85 6.35
C LEU A 69 8.67 10.36 7.65
N ASN A 70 9.88 10.94 7.58
CA ASN A 70 10.52 11.52 8.76
C ASN A 70 9.68 12.65 9.35
N ARG A 71 9.13 13.53 8.51
CA ARG A 71 8.23 14.61 8.94
C ARG A 71 6.97 14.07 9.63
N LEU A 72 6.40 12.96 9.13
CA LEU A 72 5.29 12.28 9.79
C LEU A 72 5.73 11.72 11.17
N LEU A 73 6.91 11.09 11.25
CA LEU A 73 7.42 10.53 12.50
C LEU A 73 7.78 11.59 13.54
N GLU A 74 8.18 12.78 13.10
CA GLU A 74 8.45 13.96 13.92
C GLU A 74 7.19 14.79 14.22
N GLN A 75 6.02 14.34 13.75
CA GLN A 75 4.72 15.01 13.94
C GLN A 75 4.64 16.41 13.31
N GLU A 76 5.44 16.67 12.28
CA GLU A 76 5.34 17.90 11.48
C GLU A 76 4.21 17.86 10.44
N THR A 77 3.71 16.66 10.12
CA THR A 77 2.59 16.46 9.20
C THR A 77 1.70 15.31 9.69
N ASP A 78 0.40 15.44 9.49
CA ASP A 78 -0.57 14.40 9.82
C ASP A 78 -0.55 13.26 8.79
N PHE A 79 -1.05 12.09 9.18
CA PHE A 79 -1.06 10.89 8.34
C PHE A 79 -1.85 11.07 7.03
N LEU A 80 -2.94 11.84 7.03
CA LEU A 80 -3.79 12.04 5.85
C LEU A 80 -3.10 12.90 4.75
N PRO A 81 -2.55 14.09 5.03
CA PRO A 81 -1.73 14.81 4.06
C PRO A 81 -0.52 13.99 3.56
N PHE A 82 0.12 13.25 4.46
CA PHE A 82 1.19 12.32 4.08
C PHE A 82 0.70 11.26 3.09
N SER A 83 -0.47 10.67 3.32
CA SER A 83 -1.03 9.64 2.44
C SER A 83 -1.39 10.16 1.05
N HIS A 84 -1.89 11.40 0.97
CA HIS A 84 -2.15 12.09 -0.29
C HIS A 84 -0.86 12.28 -1.10
N SER A 85 0.22 12.69 -0.43
CA SER A 85 1.54 12.84 -1.05
C SER A 85 2.05 11.50 -1.57
N CYS A 86 1.94 10.43 -0.76
CA CYS A 86 2.33 9.08 -1.16
C CYS A 86 1.57 8.58 -2.40
N ALA A 87 0.25 8.77 -2.44
CA ALA A 87 -0.57 8.36 -3.57
C ALA A 87 -0.18 9.11 -4.86
N LYS A 88 0.10 10.41 -4.78
CA LYS A 88 0.56 11.21 -5.92
C LYS A 88 1.95 10.79 -6.40
N MET A 89 2.89 10.52 -5.49
CA MET A 89 4.22 10.02 -5.83
C MET A 89 4.13 8.65 -6.54
N LEU A 90 3.33 7.73 -5.99
CA LEU A 90 3.05 6.43 -6.62
C LEU A 90 2.46 6.60 -8.02
N ALA A 91 1.46 7.48 -8.19
CA ALA A 91 0.84 7.68 -9.49
C ALA A 91 1.82 8.26 -10.53
N ALA A 92 2.63 9.24 -10.13
CA ALA A 92 3.65 9.84 -10.99
C ALA A 92 4.75 8.84 -11.39
N GLU A 93 5.05 7.86 -10.54
CA GLU A 93 6.00 6.80 -10.88
C GLU A 93 5.35 5.71 -11.75
N LEU A 94 4.13 5.26 -11.41
CA LEU A 94 3.42 4.21 -12.14
C LEU A 94 3.14 4.57 -13.59
N ILE A 95 2.79 5.81 -13.89
CA ILE A 95 2.42 6.24 -15.25
C ILE A 95 3.58 6.08 -16.25
N LYS A 96 4.82 5.97 -15.76
CA LYS A 96 6.01 5.69 -16.57
C LYS A 96 6.01 4.26 -17.14
N TYR A 97 5.12 3.39 -16.66
CA TYR A 97 5.06 1.98 -17.00
C TYR A 97 3.77 1.63 -17.73
N PRO A 98 3.84 1.18 -19.01
CA PRO A 98 2.65 0.89 -19.81
C PRO A 98 1.71 -0.16 -19.20
N PHE A 99 2.25 -1.08 -18.40
CA PHE A 99 1.51 -2.18 -17.75
C PHE A 99 0.81 -1.79 -16.45
N ALA A 100 1.01 -0.56 -15.95
CA ALA A 100 0.36 -0.12 -14.72
C ALA A 100 -1.06 0.35 -15.04
N ASP A 101 -2.08 -0.29 -14.46
CA ASP A 101 -3.50 0.04 -14.70
C ASP A 101 -4.16 0.77 -13.50
N GLY A 102 -3.42 0.97 -12.41
CA GLY A 102 -3.92 1.55 -11.17
C GLY A 102 -4.43 0.47 -10.20
N GLY A 103 -5.30 0.85 -9.28
CA GLY A 103 -5.84 -0.03 -8.25
C GLY A 103 -6.18 0.71 -6.96
N THR A 104 -6.59 -0.04 -5.95
CA THR A 104 -6.80 0.50 -4.60
C THR A 104 -5.46 0.60 -3.89
N PHE A 105 -5.06 1.83 -3.57
CA PHE A 105 -3.86 2.13 -2.80
C PHE A 105 -4.18 2.17 -1.31
N ILE A 106 -3.52 1.31 -0.56
CA ILE A 106 -3.68 1.13 0.88
C ILE A 106 -2.44 1.69 1.57
N LEU A 107 -2.64 2.64 2.48
CA LEU A 107 -1.61 3.08 3.40
C LEU A 107 -2.10 2.87 4.83
N CYS A 108 -1.36 2.10 5.63
CA CYS A 108 -1.78 1.74 6.98
C CYS A 108 -0.61 1.73 7.96
N ARG A 109 -0.77 2.43 9.08
CA ARG A 109 0.08 2.30 10.26
C ARG A 109 -0.57 1.34 11.25
N TYR A 110 0.19 0.34 11.69
CA TYR A 110 -0.31 -0.68 12.61
C TYR A 110 0.80 -1.25 13.49
N THR A 111 0.39 -1.90 14.58
CA THR A 111 1.28 -2.64 15.47
C THR A 111 1.03 -4.14 15.34
N PHE A 112 2.11 -4.92 15.25
CA PHE A 112 2.07 -6.39 15.32
C PHE A 112 3.25 -6.88 16.16
N LEU A 113 2.97 -7.69 17.19
CA LEU A 113 3.98 -8.20 18.15
C LEU A 113 4.90 -7.08 18.69
N ALA A 114 4.29 -5.99 19.18
CA ALA A 114 4.98 -4.80 19.72
C ALA A 114 5.91 -4.06 18.73
N THR A 115 5.84 -4.37 17.44
CA THR A 115 6.57 -3.66 16.39
C THR A 115 5.60 -2.79 15.59
N GLU A 116 5.95 -1.51 15.44
CA GLU A 116 5.22 -0.55 14.61
C GLU A 116 5.63 -0.70 13.14
N TYR A 117 4.64 -0.75 12.25
CA TYR A 117 4.85 -0.85 10.82
C TYR A 117 4.06 0.21 10.06
N LEU A 118 4.63 0.65 8.93
CA LEU A 118 3.88 1.29 7.84
C LEU A 118 3.74 0.27 6.71
N PHE A 119 2.50 -0.11 6.39
CA PHE A 119 2.16 -0.93 5.23
C PHE A 119 1.75 -0.04 4.06
N ILE A 120 2.25 -0.38 2.88
CA ILE A 120 1.91 0.29 1.63
C ILE A 120 1.60 -0.80 0.62
N ALA A 121 0.43 -0.74 -0.01
CA ALA A 121 0.07 -1.68 -1.06
C ALA A 121 -0.77 -1.04 -2.16
N LEU A 122 -0.64 -1.56 -3.37
CA LEU A 122 -1.54 -1.33 -4.48
C LEU A 122 -2.13 -2.69 -4.87
N ILE A 123 -3.46 -2.78 -4.84
CA ILE A 123 -4.20 -4.01 -5.09
C ILE A 123 -5.27 -3.72 -6.14
N ASP A 124 -5.26 -4.50 -7.22
CA ASP A 124 -6.30 -4.51 -8.23
C ASP A 124 -7.64 -5.04 -7.68
N SER A 125 -8.75 -4.52 -8.21
CA SER A 125 -10.09 -5.01 -7.91
C SER A 125 -10.51 -6.08 -8.91
N ARG A 126 -10.89 -7.25 -8.42
CA ARG A 126 -11.36 -8.36 -9.26
C ARG A 126 -12.88 -8.35 -9.34
N ASN A 127 -13.40 -8.55 -10.56
CA ASN A 127 -14.81 -8.80 -10.77
C ASN A 127 -15.11 -10.28 -10.48
N SER A 128 -16.20 -10.56 -9.79
CA SER A 128 -16.75 -11.92 -9.60
C SER A 128 -18.28 -11.90 -9.68
N MET A 129 -18.85 -13.10 -9.65
CA MET A 129 -20.28 -13.33 -9.50
C MET A 129 -20.60 -13.66 -8.05
N LEU A 130 -21.58 -12.96 -7.50
CA LEU A 130 -22.21 -13.24 -6.23
C LEU A 130 -23.59 -13.85 -6.52
N VAL A 131 -23.93 -14.96 -5.88
CA VAL A 131 -25.32 -15.45 -5.84
C VAL A 131 -25.91 -14.96 -4.53
N ASP A 132 -26.98 -14.17 -4.59
CA ASP A 132 -27.62 -13.63 -3.39
C ASP A 132 -28.63 -14.59 -2.75
N GLU A 133 -29.29 -14.13 -1.68
CA GLU A 133 -30.29 -14.91 -0.93
C GLU A 133 -31.52 -15.30 -1.76
N GLN A 134 -31.79 -14.60 -2.86
CA GLN A 134 -32.88 -14.88 -3.80
C GLN A 134 -32.42 -15.79 -4.95
N LEU A 135 -31.19 -16.30 -4.90
CA LEU A 135 -30.53 -17.09 -5.96
C LEU A 135 -30.33 -16.30 -7.26
N GLU A 136 -30.26 -14.97 -7.18
CA GLU A 136 -29.95 -14.12 -8.33
C GLU A 136 -28.44 -13.94 -8.49
N ILE A 137 -27.98 -13.94 -9.74
CA ILE A 137 -26.56 -13.73 -10.07
C ILE A 137 -26.30 -12.23 -10.20
N LYS A 138 -25.54 -11.69 -9.26
CA LYS A 138 -25.08 -10.29 -9.24
C LYS A 138 -23.59 -10.21 -9.54
N ARG A 139 -23.16 -9.10 -10.14
CA ARG A 139 -21.74 -8.79 -10.26
C ARG A 139 -21.26 -8.14 -8.97
N THR A 140 -20.10 -8.55 -8.48
CA THR A 140 -19.44 -7.95 -7.33
C THR A 140 -17.99 -7.65 -7.65
N GLN A 141 -17.43 -6.64 -6.99
CA GLN A 141 -16.02 -6.32 -7.03
C GLN A 141 -15.44 -6.52 -5.65
N TYR A 142 -14.28 -7.16 -5.58
CA TYR A 142 -13.58 -7.39 -4.33
C TYR A 142 -12.09 -7.14 -4.50
N LEU A 143 -11.44 -6.77 -3.40
CA LEU A 143 -9.99 -6.67 -3.33
C LEU A 143 -9.42 -8.08 -3.22
N GLU A 144 -8.53 -8.43 -4.14
CA GLU A 144 -7.80 -9.70 -4.08
C GLU A 144 -6.60 -9.59 -3.12
N ILE A 145 -6.86 -9.76 -1.83
CA ILE A 145 -5.89 -9.55 -0.73
C ILE A 145 -4.63 -10.44 -0.87
N ALA A 146 -4.71 -11.59 -1.57
CA ALA A 146 -3.58 -12.47 -1.77
C ALA A 146 -2.65 -12.06 -2.95
N GLN A 147 -3.09 -11.11 -3.78
CA GLN A 147 -2.38 -10.68 -4.99
C GLN A 147 -2.12 -9.17 -4.97
N TYR A 148 -0.94 -8.80 -4.46
CA TYR A 148 -0.41 -7.46 -4.62
C TYR A 148 0.07 -7.23 -6.05
N ASP A 149 -0.15 -6.02 -6.57
CA ASP A 149 0.60 -5.52 -7.72
C ASP A 149 1.88 -4.85 -7.21
N ILE A 150 1.76 -4.04 -6.15
CA ILE A 150 2.87 -3.48 -5.38
C ILE A 150 2.58 -3.67 -3.89
N ALA A 151 3.57 -4.09 -3.11
CA ALA A 151 3.48 -4.06 -1.65
C ALA A 151 4.85 -3.90 -1.00
N CYS A 152 4.95 -2.96 -0.06
CA CYS A 152 6.09 -2.79 0.81
C CYS A 152 5.68 -2.59 2.27
N ARG A 153 6.61 -2.89 3.17
CA ARG A 153 6.43 -2.72 4.61
C ARG A 153 7.69 -2.12 5.19
N ILE A 154 7.52 -1.06 5.97
CA ILE A 154 8.58 -0.37 6.70
C ILE A 154 8.39 -0.69 8.18
N ASN A 155 9.43 -1.24 8.82
CA ASN A 155 9.53 -1.43 10.26
C ASN A 155 9.93 -0.09 10.90
N LEU A 156 8.94 0.63 11.43
CA LEU A 156 9.14 1.95 12.01
C LEU A 156 9.89 1.87 13.33
N THR A 157 9.71 0.79 14.10
CA THR A 157 10.46 0.57 15.35
C THR A 157 11.94 0.40 15.05
N GLU A 158 12.30 -0.44 14.09
CA GLU A 158 13.70 -0.64 13.69
C GLU A 158 14.31 0.61 13.03
N LEU A 159 13.54 1.32 12.19
CA LEU A 159 13.99 2.57 11.58
C LEU A 159 14.36 3.62 12.63
N LYS A 160 13.60 3.71 13.74
CA LYS A 160 13.87 4.63 14.85
C LYS A 160 15.06 4.21 15.72
N LEU A 161 15.22 2.91 15.94
CA LEU A 161 16.25 2.37 16.84
C LEU A 161 17.62 2.25 16.16
N ASP A 162 17.65 1.74 14.93
CA ASP A 162 18.87 1.48 14.18
C ASP A 162 18.62 1.57 12.66
N ALA A 163 18.71 2.79 12.14
CA ALA A 163 18.62 3.04 10.70
C ALA A 163 19.77 2.39 9.89
N THR A 164 20.83 1.88 10.53
CA THR A 164 21.98 1.23 9.87
C THR A 164 21.80 -0.27 9.63
N SER A 165 20.78 -0.88 10.24
CA SER A 165 20.43 -2.32 10.11
C SER A 165 20.17 -2.74 8.64
N ASN A 166 19.89 -1.79 7.74
CA ASN A 166 19.59 -2.00 6.31
C ASN A 166 18.44 -2.99 6.04
N ARG A 167 17.61 -3.28 7.04
CA ARG A 167 16.55 -4.31 7.00
C ARG A 167 15.15 -3.78 7.33
N TYR A 168 15.03 -2.48 7.64
CA TYR A 168 13.77 -1.88 8.03
C TYR A 168 12.74 -1.83 6.90
N LEU A 169 13.15 -1.79 5.64
CA LEU A 169 12.26 -1.76 4.49
C LEU A 169 12.29 -3.11 3.75
N THR A 170 11.11 -3.65 3.52
CA THR A 170 10.90 -4.87 2.73
C THR A 170 9.85 -4.68 1.67
N PHE A 171 9.96 -5.40 0.57
CA PHE A 171 8.95 -5.39 -0.49
C PHE A 171 8.78 -6.77 -1.14
N VAL A 172 7.57 -7.06 -1.63
CA VAL A 172 7.26 -8.33 -2.31
C VAL A 172 7.99 -8.34 -3.65
N LYS A 173 8.77 -9.38 -3.97
CA LYS A 173 9.33 -9.51 -5.34
C LYS A 173 8.17 -9.63 -6.33
N GLY A 174 8.16 -8.77 -7.36
CA GLY A 174 7.09 -8.72 -8.36
C GLY A 174 6.74 -10.08 -8.97
N ARG A 175 5.53 -10.23 -9.51
CA ARG A 175 5.09 -11.47 -10.16
C ARG A 175 6.07 -11.87 -11.26
N VAL A 176 6.26 -13.18 -11.46
CA VAL A 176 7.05 -13.72 -12.57
C VAL A 176 6.55 -13.12 -13.89
N GLY A 177 7.38 -12.32 -14.56
CA GLY A 177 7.05 -11.65 -15.83
C GLY A 177 6.91 -10.12 -15.75
N VAL A 178 6.72 -9.53 -14.56
CA VAL A 178 6.65 -8.06 -14.38
C VAL A 178 7.87 -7.60 -13.57
N LYS A 179 8.86 -7.01 -14.25
CA LYS A 179 9.98 -6.34 -13.59
C LYS A 179 9.53 -4.96 -13.11
N LEU A 180 9.18 -4.85 -11.84
CA LEU A 180 8.99 -3.55 -11.20
C LEU A 180 10.36 -2.93 -10.92
N PRO A 181 10.67 -1.74 -11.47
CA PRO A 181 11.94 -1.07 -11.23
C PRO A 181 12.12 -0.70 -9.76
N ILE A 182 13.39 -0.49 -9.40
CA ILE A 182 13.80 -0.22 -8.03
C ILE A 182 13.09 1.03 -7.45
N SER A 183 12.78 2.02 -8.31
CA SER A 183 12.07 3.25 -7.95
C SER A 183 10.67 2.99 -7.38
N LEU A 184 9.90 2.04 -7.95
CA LEU A 184 8.54 1.74 -7.50
C LEU A 184 8.42 1.14 -6.09
N TRP A 185 9.52 0.70 -5.48
CA TRP A 185 9.44 0.05 -4.16
C TRP A 185 9.27 1.01 -2.99
N ILE A 186 9.35 2.31 -3.29
CA ILE A 186 9.27 3.42 -2.33
C ILE A 186 8.65 4.70 -2.97
N PHE A 187 8.63 4.74 -4.31
CA PHE A 187 8.35 5.85 -5.22
C PHE A 187 9.54 6.80 -5.41
#